data_AF-A0A922EQ54-F1
#
_entry.id   AF-A0A922EQ54-F1
#
_cell.length_a   1.000
_cell.length_b   1.000
_cell.length_c   1.000
_cell.angle_alpha   90.00
_cell.angle_beta   90.00
_cell.angle_gamma   90.00
#
_symmetry.space_group_name_H-M   'P 1'
#
loop_
_entity.id
_entity.type
_entity.pdbx_description
1 polymer ?
#
loop_
_entity_poly.entity_id
_entity_poly.type
_entity_poly.pdbx_seq_one_letter_code
_entity_poly.pdbx_strand_id
1 'polypeptide(L)'
;MQEAKLAKEKMHGKLACGRPLVVRLASEKYLVETAEKSSKGMGESNRTSISGSNSGQMSRGATIAAIRNKLKALEEEESSGGKKQKLGESISCSEKLDLPSGNR
;
A
#
# COMPACT_ATOMS: atom_id res chain seq x y z
N MET A 1 16.08 -15.39 -24.77
CA MET A 1 14.75 -15.76 -24.23
C MET A 1 14.64 -15.63 -22.71
N GLN A 2 15.70 -15.91 -21.94
CA GLN A 2 15.71 -15.80 -20.47
C GLN A 2 15.39 -14.38 -19.98
N GLU A 3 15.90 -13.35 -20.64
CA GLU A 3 15.66 -11.94 -20.29
C GLU A 3 14.18 -11.54 -20.29
N ALA A 4 13.40 -12.05 -21.25
CA ALA A 4 11.97 -11.77 -21.34
C ALA A 4 11.19 -12.35 -20.15
N LYS A 5 11.60 -13.53 -19.65
CA LYS A 5 11.01 -14.14 -18.46
C LYS A 5 11.32 -13.30 -17.22
N LEU A 6 12.58 -12.88 -17.07
CA LEU A 6 13.02 -12.04 -15.95
C LEU A 6 12.32 -10.67 -15.96
N ALA A 7 12.09 -10.09 -17.15
CA ALA A 7 11.36 -8.84 -17.29
C ALA A 7 9.90 -8.98 -16.83
N LYS A 8 9.20 -10.04 -17.24
CA LYS A 8 7.83 -10.31 -16.78
C LYS A 8 7.76 -10.42 -15.26
N GLU A 9 8.66 -11.18 -14.63
CA GLU A 9 8.72 -11.35 -13.18
C GLU A 9 8.98 -10.03 -12.44
N LYS A 10 9.94 -9.23 -12.92
CA LYS A 10 10.34 -8.00 -12.24
C LYS A 10 9.41 -6.81 -12.48
N MET A 11 8.80 -6.71 -13.66
CA MET A 11 8.12 -5.50 -14.12
C MET A 11 6.59 -5.59 -14.04
N HIS A 12 6.01 -6.79 -14.01
CA HIS A 12 4.56 -6.91 -13.88
C HIS A 12 4.08 -6.33 -12.54
N GLY A 13 3.05 -5.48 -12.59
CA GLY A 13 2.49 -4.78 -11.42
C GLY A 13 3.32 -3.60 -10.92
N LYS A 14 4.53 -3.35 -11.45
CA LYS A 14 5.31 -2.15 -11.11
C LYS A 14 4.61 -0.90 -11.61
N LEU A 15 4.78 0.22 -10.89
CA LEU A 15 4.17 1.49 -11.27
C LEU A 15 5.04 2.25 -12.27
N ALA A 16 4.42 2.78 -13.32
CA ALA A 16 4.99 3.80 -14.20
C ALA A 16 4.00 4.96 -14.29
N CYS A 17 4.44 6.18 -13.98
CA CYS A 17 3.56 7.36 -13.91
C CYS A 17 2.31 7.13 -13.03
N GLY A 18 2.47 6.39 -11.93
CA GLY A 18 1.38 6.06 -11.00
C GLY A 18 0.42 4.96 -11.47
N ARG A 19 0.67 4.29 -12.61
CA ARG A 19 -0.18 3.21 -13.14
C ARG A 19 0.56 1.87 -13.11
N PRO A 20 -0.08 0.77 -12.67
CA PRO A 20 0.54 -0.55 -12.69
C PRO A 20 0.75 -1.07 -14.11
N LEU A 21 1.92 -1.65 -14.37
CA LEU A 21 2.33 -2.20 -15.67
C LEU A 21 1.81 -3.64 -15.85
N VAL A 22 1.39 -3.97 -17.07
CA VAL A 22 1.04 -5.34 -17.47
C VAL A 22 2.08 -5.85 -18.48
N VAL A 23 2.77 -6.94 -18.14
CA VAL A 23 3.82 -7.55 -18.98
C VAL A 23 3.44 -8.99 -19.25
N ARG A 24 3.34 -9.37 -20.52
CA ARG A 24 2.96 -10.72 -20.97
C ARG A 24 3.89 -11.21 -22.06
N LEU A 25 4.21 -12.51 -22.04
CA LEU A 25 4.96 -13.12 -23.13
C LEU A 25 4.04 -13.31 -24.35
N ALA A 26 4.60 -13.22 -25.56
CA ALA A 26 3.81 -13.42 -26.78
C ALA A 26 3.22 -14.84 -26.87
N SER A 27 3.90 -15.85 -26.31
CA SER A 27 3.40 -17.23 -26.22
C SER A 27 2.15 -17.37 -25.37
N GLU A 28 1.91 -16.46 -24.42
CA GLU A 28 0.72 -16.47 -23.56
C GLU A 28 -0.53 -16.02 -24.31
N LYS A 29 -0.37 -15.30 -25.43
CA LYS A 29 -1.49 -14.81 -26.24
C LYS A 29 -2.34 -15.95 -26.79
N TYR A 30 -1.73 -17.05 -27.25
CA TYR A 30 -2.45 -18.15 -27.91
C TYR A 30 -3.30 -19.00 -26.95
N LEU A 31 -2.88 -19.14 -25.69
CA LEU A 31 -3.63 -19.89 -24.69
C LEU A 31 -4.86 -19.11 -24.22
N VAL A 32 -4.71 -17.79 -24.01
CA VAL A 32 -5.79 -16.91 -23.57
C VAL A 32 -6.78 -16.65 -24.71
N GLU A 33 -6.33 -16.40 -25.94
CA GLU A 33 -7.28 -16.13 -27.04
C GLU A 33 -8.24 -17.28 -27.28
N THR A 34 -7.80 -18.54 -27.15
CA THR A 34 -8.67 -19.71 -27.36
C THR A 34 -9.73 -19.87 -26.26
N ALA A 35 -9.43 -19.45 -25.03
CA ALA A 35 -10.39 -19.44 -23.93
C ALA A 35 -11.36 -18.25 -24.02
N GLU A 36 -10.87 -17.06 -24.39
CA GLU A 36 -11.67 -15.83 -24.48
C GLU A 36 -12.70 -15.85 -25.63
N LYS A 37 -12.45 -16.57 -26.74
CA LYS A 37 -13.47 -16.70 -27.82
C LYS A 37 -14.66 -17.57 -27.39
N SER A 38 -14.50 -18.35 -26.31
CA SER A 38 -15.59 -19.11 -25.70
C SER A 38 -16.37 -18.32 -24.64
N SER A 39 -15.86 -17.17 -24.18
CA SER A 39 -16.54 -16.34 -23.18
C SER A 39 -16.59 -14.88 -23.62
N LYS A 40 -17.52 -14.56 -24.53
CA LYS A 40 -18.13 -13.23 -24.56
C LYS A 40 -18.75 -12.96 -23.18
N GLY A 41 -18.08 -12.17 -22.37
CA GLY A 41 -18.69 -11.61 -21.17
C GLY A 41 -17.93 -11.93 -19.88
N MET A 42 -16.76 -11.33 -19.70
CA MET A 42 -16.45 -10.75 -18.40
C MET A 42 -15.44 -9.64 -18.66
N GLY A 43 -15.88 -8.39 -18.56
CA GLY A 43 -14.94 -7.28 -18.49
C GLY A 43 -13.97 -7.57 -17.34
N GLU A 44 -12.67 -7.54 -17.62
CA GLU A 44 -11.67 -7.41 -16.56
C GLU A 44 -11.90 -6.06 -15.87
N SER A 45 -12.87 -6.06 -14.96
CA SER A 45 -12.96 -5.09 -13.89
C SER A 45 -11.88 -5.44 -12.88
N ASN A 46 -10.61 -5.34 -13.29
CA ASN A 46 -9.50 -5.12 -12.37
C ASN A 46 -9.58 -3.67 -11.88
N ARG A 47 -10.69 -3.36 -11.20
CA ARG A 47 -10.75 -2.30 -10.20
C ARG A 47 -10.15 -2.86 -8.91
N THR A 48 -8.89 -3.29 -8.96
CA THR A 48 -8.05 -3.08 -7.80
C THR A 48 -7.68 -1.61 -7.84
N SER A 49 -8.66 -0.77 -7.49
CA SER A 49 -8.35 0.53 -6.94
C SER A 49 -7.41 0.23 -5.78
N ILE A 50 -6.11 0.42 -6.00
CA ILE A 50 -5.16 0.65 -4.93
C ILE A 50 -5.71 1.90 -4.26
N SER A 51 -6.57 1.67 -3.28
CA SER A 51 -7.00 2.67 -2.32
C SER A 51 -5.79 2.89 -1.42
N GLY A 52 -4.85 3.68 -1.95
CA GLY A 52 -3.80 4.26 -1.15
C GLY A 52 -4.47 5.14 -0.11
N SER A 53 -4.35 4.74 1.16
CA SER A 53 -4.97 5.29 2.39
C SER A 53 -6.33 4.70 2.79
N ASN A 54 -6.33 3.42 3.21
CA ASN A 54 -7.33 2.90 4.17
C ASN A 54 -6.73 2.67 5.57
N SER A 55 -5.74 3.47 5.96
CA SER A 55 -5.39 3.61 7.38
C SER A 55 -6.45 4.51 8.04
N GLY A 56 -7.47 3.92 8.66
CA GLY A 56 -8.44 4.63 9.49
C GLY A 56 -9.68 5.18 8.78
N GLN A 57 -10.62 4.30 8.42
CA GLN A 57 -12.01 4.69 8.13
C GLN A 57 -12.69 5.14 9.45
N MET A 58 -12.31 6.31 9.95
CA MET A 58 -13.05 6.99 11.02
C MET A 58 -14.32 7.60 10.42
N SER A 59 -15.44 7.50 11.14
CA SER A 59 -16.68 8.17 10.74
C SER A 59 -16.42 9.68 10.63
N ARG A 60 -17.17 10.39 9.77
CA ARG A 60 -17.04 11.84 9.60
C ARG A 60 -17.03 12.58 10.94
N GLY A 61 -17.84 12.13 11.90
CA GLY A 61 -17.87 12.66 13.26
C GLY A 61 -16.56 12.43 14.04
N ALA A 62 -16.01 11.23 13.98
CA ALA A 62 -14.73 10.90 14.62
C ALA A 62 -13.56 11.69 14.01
N THR A 63 -13.55 11.92 12.70
CA THR A 63 -12.56 12.79 12.04
C THR A 63 -12.65 14.23 12.53
N ILE A 64 -13.86 14.78 12.59
CA ILE A 64 -14.09 16.15 13.08
C ILE A 64 -13.63 16.27 14.55
N ALA A 65 -13.96 15.29 15.39
CA ALA A 65 -13.57 15.29 16.80
C ALA A 65 -12.05 15.23 16.98
N ALA A 66 -11.36 14.37 16.23
CA ALA A 66 -9.90 14.26 16.28
C ALA A 66 -9.20 15.55 15.86
N ILE A 67 -9.70 16.23 14.81
CA ILE A 67 -9.16 17.53 14.38
C ILE A 67 -9.38 18.59 15.46
N ARG A 68 -10.59 18.70 16.01
CA ARG A 68 -10.90 19.67 17.09
C ARG A 68 -10.01 19.46 18.32
N ASN A 69 -9.82 18.20 18.73
CA ASN A 69 -9.00 17.87 19.88
C ASN A 69 -7.52 18.26 19.64
N LYS A 70 -6.98 17.94 18.45
CA LYS A 70 -5.62 18.34 18.08
C LYS A 70 -5.42 19.85 18.10
N LEU A 71 -6.38 20.62 17.56
CA LEU A 71 -6.30 22.09 17.57
C LEU A 71 -6.31 22.64 19.01
N LYS A 72 -7.21 22.14 19.86
CA LYS A 72 -7.29 22.55 21.28
C LYS A 72 -6.01 22.23 22.06
N ALA A 73 -5.41 21.06 21.83
CA ALA A 73 -4.17 20.67 22.48
C ALA A 73 -3.00 21.58 22.09
N LEU A 74 -2.95 22.04 20.84
CA LEU A 74 -1.94 23.01 20.39
C LEU A 74 -2.13 24.39 21.04
N GLU A 75 -3.37 24.85 21.17
CA GLU A 75 -3.69 26.11 21.88
C GLU A 75 -3.33 26.03 23.38
N GLU A 76 -3.55 24.87 24.02
CA GLU A 76 -3.21 24.64 25.42
C GLU A 76 -1.70 24.51 25.64
N GLU A 77 -0.96 23.81 24.77
CA GLU A 77 0.52 23.75 24.80
C GLU A 77 1.14 25.14 24.60
N GLU A 78 0.58 25.95 23.69
CA GLU A 78 1.06 27.32 23.47
C GLU A 78 0.77 28.22 24.69
N SER A 79 -0.37 28.02 25.37
CA SER A 79 -0.72 28.76 26.58
C SER A 79 -0.03 28.24 27.86
N SER A 80 0.47 27.00 27.89
CA SER A 80 1.08 26.36 29.07
C SER A 80 2.58 26.09 28.92
N GLY A 81 3.20 26.57 27.82
CA GLY A 81 4.63 26.51 27.54
C GLY A 81 5.47 27.32 28.53
N GLY A 82 5.63 26.80 29.75
CA GLY A 82 6.33 27.49 30.83
C GLY A 82 6.64 26.69 32.09
N LYS A 83 6.84 25.36 32.04
CA LYS A 83 7.79 24.55 32.86
C LYS A 83 7.33 23.09 33.08
N LYS A 84 8.18 22.16 32.61
CA LYS A 84 8.49 20.81 33.11
C LYS A 84 7.31 19.90 33.55
N GLN A 85 7.16 18.76 32.86
CA GLN A 85 7.26 17.44 33.48
C GLN A 85 7.51 16.32 32.45
N LYS A 86 8.28 15.34 32.90
CA LYS A 86 8.94 14.24 32.18
C LYS A 86 8.13 12.95 32.39
N LEU A 87 7.71 12.25 31.32
CA LEU A 87 7.64 10.78 31.18
C LEU A 87 7.11 10.45 29.76
N GLY A 88 7.88 9.82 28.87
CA GLY A 88 7.93 8.35 28.66
C GLY A 88 6.69 7.92 27.86
N GLU A 89 6.73 7.43 26.62
CA GLU A 89 7.62 6.46 25.99
C GLU A 89 7.79 6.77 24.49
N SER A 90 9.04 6.85 24.03
CA SER A 90 9.40 6.64 22.64
C SER A 90 9.27 5.16 22.33
N ILE A 91 8.19 4.76 21.67
CA ILE A 91 8.08 3.40 21.09
C ILE A 91 8.99 3.37 19.86
N SER A 92 10.28 3.11 20.11
CA SER A 92 11.22 2.66 19.10
C SER A 92 10.82 1.24 18.69
N CYS A 93 10.07 1.10 17.59
CA CYS A 93 9.82 -0.19 16.98
C CYS A 93 11.11 -0.73 16.36
N SER A 94 11.93 -1.37 17.18
CA SER A 94 13.05 -2.20 16.74
C SER A 94 12.49 -3.55 16.29
N GLU A 95 11.99 -3.66 15.05
CA GLU A 95 11.66 -4.95 14.46
C GLU A 95 12.96 -5.57 13.91
N LYS A 96 13.70 -6.27 14.78
CA LYS A 96 14.76 -7.19 14.36
C LYS A 96 14.07 -8.41 13.76
N LEU A 97 14.06 -8.50 12.44
CA LEU A 97 13.71 -9.74 11.75
C LEU A 97 14.88 -10.72 11.91
N ASP A 98 14.74 -11.65 12.85
CA ASP A 98 15.51 -12.88 12.90
C ASP A 98 15.28 -13.65 11.59
N LEU A 99 16.32 -13.77 10.77
CA LEU A 99 16.35 -14.72 9.66
C LEU A 99 16.76 -16.08 10.23
N PRO A 100 15.96 -17.16 10.09
CA PRO A 100 16.47 -18.49 10.37
C PRO A 100 17.55 -18.83 9.34
N SER A 101 18.74 -19.09 9.85
CA SER A 101 19.82 -19.74 9.09
C SER A 101 19.42 -21.19 8.77
N GLY A 102 19.71 -21.60 7.54
CA GLY A 102 19.68 -23.01 7.13
C GLY A 102 19.29 -23.14 5.66
N ASN A 103 19.94 -23.96 4.85
CA ASN A 103 21.22 -24.66 4.94
C ASN A 103 21.58 -25.02 3.48
N ARG A 104 22.88 -25.07 3.21
CA ARG A 104 23.61 -25.66 2.06
C ARG A 104 22.82 -26.25 0.90
#